data_AF-A0ABC8EB16-F1
#
_entry.id   AF-A0ABC8EB16-F1
#
_cell.length_a   1.000
_cell.length_b   1.000
_cell.length_c   1.000
_cell.angle_alpha   90.00
_cell.angle_beta   90.00
_cell.angle_gamma   90.00
#
_symmetry.space_group_name_H-M   'P 1'
#
loop_
_entity.id
_entity.type
_entity.pdbx_description
1 polymer ?
#
loop_
_entity_poly.entity_id
_entity_poly.type
_entity_poly.pdbx_seq_one_letter_code
_entity_poly.pdbx_strand_id
1 'polypeptide(L)'
;MITDIFRRVILGKKDKFMFKGYSQDMVDFREIDENTGIYIHIPFCKSICPYCPYNKVLYEKEKAKDYKNSLMKEIKMYKKYLKNKNITSIYIGGGTPTHLVDELNEVISYIKDEFKFNGDIGIEVYPTEVSEELLTKLKSLGVNLLSLGVQTFNDDKLKFLGRKYKVEDIENALEKIEKFNFKCVDIDIMTNLPGQTIEDIEQDLRKVYSYNIHQLSAYPLIVFPMTPMDKIIREKKLKRFSELGERKILNIIDKISKECGYERSSIWTYGKSDGTIDLNIEEADVIFLSIDGDKEAHNLIRGDTFDTILDNAKKASNSNICIYMAINKLNYKTVPKVAKLAKDHPNINSISFNFHTPYKGTELLSLSYKEKEETVKVIKDMMKKDMPIFNLECGLDTYLKNKWKRPCYQCVVSENNKRYICGRCVEVEGLCHECGYLFAIEFSMLFSGNIKSIYQMLKIYLKYV
;
A
#
# COMPACT_ATOMS: atom_id res chain seq x y z
N MET A 1 4.19 36.23 7.95
CA MET A 1 4.59 37.60 8.37
C MET A 1 5.62 37.63 9.52
N ILE A 2 5.30 37.20 10.76
CA ILE A 2 6.30 37.14 11.85
C ILE A 2 7.39 36.11 11.54
N THR A 3 7.02 34.95 10.99
CA THR A 3 7.93 33.89 10.52
C THR A 3 8.84 34.33 9.38
N ASP A 4 8.33 35.11 8.42
CA ASP A 4 9.15 35.64 7.30
C ASP A 4 10.13 36.70 7.77
N ILE A 5 9.71 37.57 8.70
CA ILE A 5 10.57 38.56 9.33
C ILE A 5 11.66 37.83 10.13
N PHE A 6 11.31 36.83 10.94
CA PHE A 6 12.29 36.00 11.66
C PHE A 6 13.25 35.28 10.70
N ARG A 7 12.77 34.64 9.62
CA ARG A 7 13.63 33.99 8.62
C ARG A 7 14.59 34.99 7.95
N ARG A 8 14.10 36.15 7.52
CA ARG A 8 14.96 37.16 6.86
C ARG A 8 15.93 37.85 7.82
N VAL A 9 15.52 38.10 9.06
CA VAL A 9 16.32 38.83 10.05
C VAL A 9 17.32 37.91 10.77
N ILE A 10 16.95 36.67 11.07
CA ILE A 10 17.78 35.71 11.82
C ILE A 10 18.62 34.83 10.89
N LEU A 11 18.07 34.34 9.79
CA LEU A 11 18.78 33.45 8.84
C LEU A 11 19.38 34.23 7.65
N GLY A 12 18.65 35.24 7.15
CA GLY A 12 18.94 35.91 5.88
C GLY A 12 20.19 36.81 5.81
N LYS A 13 20.88 37.12 6.92
CA LYS A 13 22.12 37.93 6.89
C LYS A 13 23.41 37.11 6.91
N LYS A 14 23.37 35.84 7.33
CA LYS A 14 24.57 34.98 7.43
C LYS A 14 24.64 33.92 6.35
N ASP A 15 23.50 33.47 5.82
CA ASP A 15 23.48 32.49 4.73
C ASP A 15 23.72 33.19 3.39
N LYS A 16 24.99 33.27 3.00
CA LYS A 16 25.35 33.55 1.60
C LYS A 16 25.05 32.28 0.80
N PHE A 17 23.88 32.21 0.17
CA PHE A 17 23.63 31.22 -0.87
C PHE A 17 24.60 31.49 -2.03
N MET A 18 25.79 30.91 -1.94
CA MET A 18 26.79 30.95 -2.99
C MET A 18 26.48 29.83 -3.98
N PHE A 19 25.74 30.17 -5.02
CA PHE A 19 25.61 29.31 -6.18
C PHE A 19 26.98 29.22 -6.85
N LYS A 20 27.67 28.11 -6.64
CA LYS A 20 28.89 27.78 -7.37
C LYS A 20 28.48 27.18 -8.71
N GLY A 21 29.07 27.66 -9.80
CA GLY A 21 28.91 26.98 -11.09
C GLY A 21 29.42 25.54 -10.98
N TYR A 22 28.78 24.63 -11.72
CA TYR A 22 29.21 23.25 -11.81
C TYR A 22 30.67 23.17 -12.26
N SER A 23 31.52 22.47 -11.51
CA SER A 23 32.85 22.04 -11.98
C SER A 23 32.83 20.55 -12.26
N GLN A 24 33.68 20.11 -13.20
CA GLN A 24 33.65 18.78 -13.82
C GLN A 24 33.78 17.60 -12.82
N ASP A 25 34.18 17.86 -11.57
CA ASP A 25 34.36 16.87 -10.49
C ASP A 25 33.47 17.11 -9.25
N MET A 26 32.45 17.99 -9.34
CA MET A 26 31.56 18.26 -8.19
C MET A 26 30.61 17.10 -7.84
N VAL A 27 30.38 16.17 -8.77
CA VAL A 27 29.48 15.03 -8.60
C VAL A 27 30.28 13.76 -8.81
N ASP A 28 30.41 12.96 -7.75
CA ASP A 28 31.04 11.64 -7.85
C ASP A 28 30.00 10.58 -8.24
N PHE A 29 29.92 10.28 -9.53
CA PHE A 29 29.03 9.24 -10.04
C PHE A 29 29.36 7.81 -9.55
N ARG A 30 30.46 7.60 -8.82
CA ARG A 30 30.75 6.32 -8.15
C ARG A 30 29.92 6.11 -6.89
N GLU A 31 29.40 7.18 -6.30
CA GLU A 31 28.56 7.15 -5.10
C GLU A 31 27.08 6.84 -5.38
N ILE A 32 26.70 6.56 -6.63
CA ILE A 32 25.34 6.10 -6.94
C ILE A 32 25.08 4.80 -6.17
N ASP A 33 23.99 4.75 -5.42
CA ASP A 33 23.58 3.60 -4.63
C ASP A 33 23.44 2.32 -5.46
N GLU A 34 23.63 1.16 -4.82
CA GLU A 34 23.45 -0.14 -5.48
C GLU A 34 22.06 -0.29 -6.11
N ASN A 35 21.03 0.17 -5.40
CA ASN A 35 19.66 0.26 -5.89
C ASN A 35 19.36 1.71 -6.25
N THR A 36 19.00 1.98 -7.50
CA THR A 36 18.74 3.35 -7.95
C THR A 36 17.55 3.41 -8.92
N GLY A 37 16.92 4.58 -9.00
CA GLY A 37 15.83 4.86 -9.93
C GLY A 37 16.28 5.80 -11.04
N ILE A 38 15.66 5.70 -12.22
CA ILE A 38 15.92 6.61 -13.34
C ILE A 38 14.70 7.51 -13.54
N TYR A 39 14.91 8.81 -13.46
CA TYR A 39 13.92 9.80 -13.88
C TYR A 39 14.26 10.31 -15.29
N ILE A 40 13.31 10.22 -16.21
CA ILE A 40 13.44 10.75 -17.58
C ILE A 40 12.50 11.93 -17.73
N HIS A 41 13.07 13.12 -17.91
CA HIS A 41 12.31 14.36 -18.07
C HIS A 41 12.02 14.67 -19.53
N ILE A 42 10.77 14.54 -19.97
CA ILE A 42 10.33 14.86 -21.33
C ILE A 42 9.81 16.30 -21.38
N PRO A 43 10.49 17.26 -22.03
CA PRO A 43 10.11 18.68 -21.91
C PRO A 43 8.98 19.11 -22.87
N PHE A 44 8.50 18.23 -23.76
CA PHE A 44 7.60 18.65 -24.84
C PHE A 44 6.13 18.70 -24.40
N CYS A 45 5.44 19.79 -24.72
CA CYS A 45 4.00 19.96 -24.52
C CYS A 45 3.30 20.40 -25.81
N LYS A 46 2.07 19.96 -26.05
CA LYS A 46 1.19 20.54 -27.09
C LYS A 46 0.80 22.00 -26.78
N SER A 47 0.65 22.33 -25.51
CA SER A 47 0.40 23.69 -25.04
C SER A 47 0.98 23.89 -23.64
N ILE A 48 1.44 25.11 -23.36
CA ILE A 48 2.07 25.43 -22.08
C ILE A 48 1.00 25.90 -21.09
N CYS A 49 0.91 25.20 -19.95
CA CYS A 49 0.01 25.58 -18.88
C CYS A 49 0.49 26.88 -18.21
N PRO A 50 -0.39 27.86 -17.94
CA PRO A 50 -0.03 29.18 -17.42
C PRO A 50 0.61 29.16 -16.02
N TYR A 51 0.44 28.07 -15.26
CA TYR A 51 0.97 27.91 -13.91
C TYR A 51 2.27 27.10 -13.85
N CYS A 52 2.65 26.41 -14.92
CA CYS A 52 3.72 25.42 -14.86
C CYS A 52 5.10 26.11 -14.80
N PRO A 53 5.93 25.84 -13.77
CA PRO A 53 7.28 26.41 -13.66
C PRO A 53 8.35 25.53 -14.33
N TYR A 54 8.04 24.27 -14.64
CA TYR A 54 9.02 23.27 -15.02
C TYR A 54 9.64 23.53 -16.40
N ASN A 55 10.77 22.86 -16.68
CA ASN A 55 11.40 22.89 -18.00
C ASN A 55 10.41 22.33 -19.02
N LYS A 56 10.09 23.13 -20.03
CA LYS A 56 9.08 22.78 -21.02
C LYS A 56 9.26 23.60 -22.30
N VAL A 57 8.95 22.96 -23.41
CA VAL A 57 8.96 23.54 -24.75
C VAL A 57 7.74 23.07 -25.52
N LEU A 58 7.33 23.82 -26.54
CA LEU A 58 6.31 23.33 -27.46
C LEU A 58 6.87 22.14 -28.26
N TYR A 59 6.01 21.16 -28.49
CA TYR A 59 6.38 19.98 -29.28
C TYR A 59 6.71 20.38 -30.72
N GLU A 60 7.89 19.98 -31.16
CA GLU A 60 8.36 20.09 -32.55
C GLU A 60 9.06 18.78 -32.90
N LYS A 61 8.63 18.12 -33.97
CA LYS A 61 9.08 16.76 -34.33
C LYS A 61 10.61 16.63 -34.44
N GLU A 62 11.26 17.59 -35.12
CA GLU A 62 12.72 17.56 -35.27
C GLU A 62 13.44 17.76 -33.93
N LYS A 63 12.94 18.66 -33.06
CA LYS A 63 13.50 18.84 -31.72
C LYS A 63 13.29 17.62 -30.83
N ALA A 64 12.15 16.93 -30.94
CA ALA A 64 11.88 15.69 -30.22
C ALA A 64 12.88 14.59 -30.62
N LYS A 65 13.18 14.48 -31.92
CA LYS A 65 14.20 13.57 -32.45
C LYS A 65 15.60 13.92 -31.95
N ASP A 66 15.98 15.20 -31.98
CA ASP A 66 17.27 15.67 -31.47
C ASP A 66 17.42 15.46 -29.96
N TYR A 67 16.33 15.67 -29.22
CA TYR A 67 16.25 15.37 -27.80
C TYR A 67 16.47 13.87 -27.55
N LYS A 68 15.77 12.98 -28.27
CA LYS A 68 15.96 11.53 -28.12
C LYS A 68 17.40 11.10 -28.43
N ASN A 69 18.00 11.65 -29.48
CA ASN A 69 19.40 11.37 -29.82
C ASN A 69 20.36 11.83 -28.71
N SER A 70 20.06 12.96 -28.08
CA SER A 70 20.85 13.51 -26.97
C SER A 70 20.68 12.70 -25.69
N LEU A 71 19.43 12.33 -25.35
CA LEU A 71 19.10 11.46 -24.22
C LEU A 71 19.80 10.10 -24.34
N MET A 72 19.80 9.51 -25.53
CA MET A 72 20.50 8.24 -25.78
C MET A 72 22.02 8.37 -25.60
N LYS A 73 22.62 9.49 -26.02
CA LYS A 73 24.05 9.75 -25.77
C LYS A 73 24.33 9.90 -24.27
N GLU A 74 23.47 10.62 -23.56
CA GLU A 74 23.58 10.84 -22.12
C GLU A 74 23.50 9.51 -21.36
N ILE A 75 22.49 8.68 -21.61
CA ILE A 75 22.34 7.37 -20.95
C ILE A 75 23.57 6.47 -21.21
N LYS A 76 24.12 6.51 -22.43
CA LYS A 76 25.36 5.78 -22.77
C LYS A 76 26.57 6.27 -21.97
N MET A 77 26.65 7.56 -21.64
CA MET A 77 27.73 8.08 -20.78
C MET A 77 27.65 7.50 -19.36
N TYR A 78 26.44 7.23 -18.86
CA TYR A 78 26.23 6.61 -17.56
C TYR A 78 26.56 5.11 -17.50
N LYS A 79 26.80 4.46 -18.66
CA LYS A 79 26.99 3.02 -18.73
C LYS A 79 28.03 2.49 -17.74
N LYS A 80 29.20 3.13 -17.67
CA LYS A 80 30.28 2.71 -16.75
C LYS A 80 29.93 2.81 -15.27
N TYR A 81 28.98 3.66 -14.89
CA TYR A 81 28.58 3.89 -13.51
C TYR A 81 27.40 3.01 -13.10
N LEU A 82 26.48 2.75 -14.03
CA LEU A 82 25.23 2.02 -13.78
C LEU A 82 25.29 0.52 -14.12
N LYS A 83 26.28 0.06 -14.88
CA LYS A 83 26.34 -1.34 -15.38
C LYS A 83 26.19 -2.41 -14.29
N ASN A 84 26.75 -2.15 -13.10
CA ASN A 84 26.70 -3.09 -11.97
C ASN A 84 25.65 -2.70 -10.90
N LYS A 85 24.80 -1.71 -11.19
CA LYS A 85 23.74 -1.24 -10.29
C LYS A 85 22.42 -1.90 -10.66
N ASN A 86 21.54 -2.03 -9.68
CA ASN A 86 20.19 -2.52 -9.86
C ASN A 86 19.25 -1.32 -10.06
N ILE A 87 18.69 -1.20 -11.27
CA ILE A 87 17.70 -0.18 -11.58
C ILE A 87 16.33 -0.68 -11.09
N THR A 88 15.82 -0.01 -10.06
CA THR A 88 14.61 -0.41 -9.31
C THR A 88 13.35 0.29 -9.78
N SER A 89 13.47 1.36 -10.55
CA SER A 89 12.34 2.06 -11.14
C SER A 89 12.77 2.94 -12.31
N ILE A 90 11.83 3.17 -13.23
CA ILE A 90 11.93 4.23 -14.23
C ILE A 90 10.67 5.08 -14.10
N TYR A 91 10.81 6.40 -13.91
CA TYR A 91 9.69 7.32 -13.94
C TYR A 91 9.87 8.35 -15.06
N ILE A 92 8.87 8.48 -15.91
CA ILE A 92 8.91 9.33 -17.10
C ILE A 92 7.87 10.43 -16.92
N GLY A 93 8.33 11.67 -16.74
CA GLY A 93 7.47 12.81 -16.44
C GLY A 93 7.90 14.09 -17.13
N GLY A 94 7.28 15.20 -16.75
CA GLY A 94 7.66 16.55 -17.19
C GLY A 94 6.55 17.26 -17.96
N GLY A 95 6.73 17.38 -19.28
CA GLY A 95 5.77 17.96 -20.19
C GLY A 95 4.64 16.99 -20.51
N THR A 96 4.72 16.32 -21.65
CA THR A 96 3.75 15.30 -22.06
C THR A 96 4.51 14.09 -22.62
N PRO A 97 4.96 13.19 -21.73
CA PRO A 97 5.77 12.03 -22.10
C PRO A 97 5.20 11.19 -23.24
N THR A 98 3.87 11.08 -23.30
CA THR A 98 3.16 10.26 -24.28
C THR A 98 3.36 10.70 -25.73
N HIS A 99 3.81 11.94 -25.98
CA HIS A 99 4.15 12.39 -27.34
C HIS A 99 5.43 11.75 -27.90
N LEU A 100 6.26 11.17 -27.04
CA LEU A 100 7.53 10.54 -27.41
C LEU A 100 7.49 9.02 -27.17
N VAL A 101 6.31 8.39 -27.20
CA VAL A 101 6.19 6.95 -26.90
C VAL A 101 7.05 6.08 -27.83
N ASP A 102 7.09 6.39 -29.12
CA ASP A 102 7.89 5.63 -30.07
C ASP A 102 9.40 5.83 -29.80
N GLU A 103 9.81 7.06 -29.48
CA GLU A 103 11.18 7.40 -29.07
C GLU A 103 11.59 6.76 -27.74
N LEU A 104 10.68 6.69 -26.77
CA LEU A 104 10.87 6.09 -25.45
C LEU A 104 11.08 4.59 -25.54
N ASN A 105 10.52 3.92 -26.56
CA ASN A 105 10.74 2.50 -26.78
C ASN A 105 12.23 2.17 -26.90
N GLU A 106 12.96 2.93 -27.72
CA GLU A 106 14.39 2.72 -27.91
C GLU A 106 15.18 2.98 -26.63
N VAL A 107 14.80 4.03 -25.88
CA VAL A 107 15.45 4.42 -24.62
C VAL A 107 15.25 3.35 -23.55
N ILE A 108 14.02 2.91 -23.32
CA ILE A 108 13.68 1.92 -22.31
C ILE A 108 14.30 0.57 -22.66
N SER A 109 14.26 0.16 -23.94
CA SER A 109 14.90 -1.08 -24.40
C SER A 109 16.39 -1.05 -24.12
N TYR A 110 17.08 0.05 -24.46
CA TYR A 110 18.49 0.22 -24.14
C TYR A 110 18.78 0.09 -22.63
N ILE A 111 17.96 0.70 -21.79
CA ILE A 111 18.11 0.61 -20.32
C ILE A 111 17.96 -0.85 -19.84
N LYS A 112 16.94 -1.57 -20.34
CA LYS A 112 16.68 -2.96 -19.97
C LYS A 112 17.77 -3.93 -20.45
N ASP A 113 18.36 -3.66 -21.62
CA ASP A 113 19.37 -4.52 -22.22
C ASP A 113 20.76 -4.32 -21.57
N GLU A 114 21.08 -3.10 -21.16
CA GLU A 114 22.44 -2.72 -20.74
C GLU A 114 22.60 -2.61 -19.23
N PHE A 115 21.49 -2.51 -18.49
CA PHE A 115 21.47 -2.40 -17.04
C PHE A 115 20.61 -3.50 -16.42
N LYS A 116 20.93 -3.89 -15.18
CA LYS A 116 20.10 -4.81 -14.41
C LYS A 116 18.82 -4.09 -13.98
N PHE A 117 17.74 -4.24 -14.72
CA PHE A 117 16.44 -3.64 -14.42
C PHE A 117 15.48 -4.67 -13.79
N ASN A 118 15.02 -4.41 -12.56
CA ASN A 118 14.07 -5.26 -11.82
C ASN A 118 12.93 -4.43 -11.20
N GLY A 119 12.50 -3.39 -11.92
CA GLY A 119 11.61 -2.36 -11.40
C GLY A 119 10.28 -2.23 -12.14
N ASP A 120 9.47 -1.29 -11.65
CA ASP A 120 8.30 -0.80 -12.36
C ASP A 120 8.64 0.43 -13.21
N ILE A 121 7.91 0.61 -14.30
CA ILE A 121 7.98 1.81 -15.14
C ILE A 121 6.70 2.61 -14.94
N GLY A 122 6.86 3.87 -14.53
CA GLY A 122 5.81 4.85 -14.37
C GLY A 122 5.85 5.95 -15.44
N ILE A 123 4.69 6.42 -15.88
CA ILE A 123 4.59 7.51 -16.85
C ILE A 123 3.40 8.44 -16.56
N GLU A 124 3.62 9.73 -16.76
CA GLU A 124 2.56 10.75 -16.73
C GLU A 124 1.76 10.76 -18.03
N VAL A 125 0.43 10.82 -17.91
CA VAL A 125 -0.51 10.76 -19.04
C VAL A 125 -1.49 11.92 -18.97
N TYR A 126 -1.81 12.47 -20.13
CA TYR A 126 -2.77 13.56 -20.31
C TYR A 126 -4.13 13.01 -20.79
N PRO A 127 -5.28 13.42 -20.22
CA PRO A 127 -6.58 12.78 -20.49
C PRO A 127 -6.94 12.59 -21.96
N THR A 128 -6.77 13.62 -22.80
CA THR A 128 -7.16 13.54 -24.23
C THR A 128 -6.26 12.65 -25.08
N GLU A 129 -5.09 12.28 -24.59
CA GLU A 129 -4.19 11.38 -25.31
C GLU A 129 -4.54 9.90 -25.07
N VAL A 130 -5.41 9.61 -24.10
CA VAL A 130 -5.77 8.24 -23.74
C VAL A 130 -6.61 7.58 -24.83
N SER A 131 -5.94 6.74 -25.62
CA SER A 131 -6.52 5.85 -26.62
C SER A 131 -6.11 4.40 -26.33
N GLU A 132 -6.87 3.43 -26.84
CA GLU A 132 -6.52 2.01 -26.71
C GLU A 132 -5.17 1.70 -27.38
N GLU A 133 -4.86 2.38 -28.49
CA GLU A 133 -3.55 2.27 -29.17
C GLU A 133 -2.42 2.72 -28.24
N LEU A 134 -2.55 3.89 -27.60
CA LEU A 134 -1.55 4.40 -26.67
C LEU A 134 -1.36 3.44 -25.48
N LEU A 135 -2.46 3.02 -24.84
CA LEU A 135 -2.39 2.12 -23.68
C LEU A 135 -1.75 0.77 -24.04
N THR A 136 -2.03 0.25 -25.24
CA THR A 136 -1.38 -0.97 -25.77
C THR A 136 0.12 -0.77 -25.93
N LYS A 137 0.55 0.35 -26.51
CA LYS A 137 1.99 0.70 -26.63
C LYS A 137 2.65 0.83 -25.25
N LEU A 138 2.01 1.50 -24.30
CA LEU A 138 2.56 1.62 -22.94
C LEU A 138 2.74 0.24 -22.28
N LYS A 139 1.76 -0.66 -22.43
CA LYS A 139 1.89 -2.04 -21.94
C LYS A 139 3.02 -2.81 -22.61
N SER A 140 3.21 -2.69 -23.93
CA SER A 140 4.31 -3.36 -24.61
C SER A 140 5.69 -2.83 -24.18
N LEU A 141 5.77 -1.56 -23.76
CA LEU A 141 6.97 -0.98 -23.13
C LEU A 141 7.24 -1.50 -21.72
N GLY A 142 6.29 -2.22 -21.10
CA GLY A 142 6.35 -2.65 -19.71
C GLY A 142 6.01 -1.56 -18.71
N VAL A 143 5.22 -0.55 -19.12
CA VAL A 143 4.65 0.44 -18.20
C VAL A 143 3.62 -0.22 -17.30
N ASN A 144 3.83 -0.07 -15.99
CA ASN A 144 2.99 -0.67 -14.96
C ASN A 144 2.26 0.39 -14.12
N LEU A 145 2.80 1.61 -14.05
CA LEU A 145 2.25 2.70 -13.25
C LEU A 145 1.84 3.86 -14.17
N LEU A 146 0.61 4.35 -14.04
CA LEU A 146 0.13 5.53 -14.76
C LEU A 146 -0.19 6.65 -13.78
N SER A 147 0.19 7.89 -14.14
CA SER A 147 -0.20 9.11 -13.42
C SER A 147 -1.08 9.94 -14.35
N LEU A 148 -2.39 9.99 -14.09
CA LEU A 148 -3.34 10.73 -14.92
C LEU A 148 -3.52 12.16 -14.38
N GLY A 149 -3.12 13.13 -15.19
CA GLY A 149 -3.16 14.54 -14.82
C GLY A 149 -4.57 15.17 -14.87
N VAL A 150 -5.51 14.75 -14.03
CA VAL A 150 -6.92 15.23 -14.03
C VAL A 150 -7.06 16.69 -13.61
N GLN A 151 -6.41 17.07 -12.52
CA GLN A 151 -6.45 18.37 -11.83
C GLN A 151 -7.77 18.69 -11.10
N THR A 152 -8.92 18.62 -11.76
CA THR A 152 -10.23 18.90 -11.13
C THR A 152 -11.36 18.40 -12.04
N PHE A 153 -12.49 17.98 -11.47
CA PHE A 153 -13.70 17.60 -12.19
C PHE A 153 -14.63 18.81 -12.40
N ASN A 154 -14.06 19.98 -12.69
CA ASN A 154 -14.79 21.22 -12.93
C ASN A 154 -14.29 21.94 -14.19
N ASP A 155 -15.14 22.00 -15.22
CA ASP A 155 -14.79 22.56 -16.54
C ASP A 155 -14.30 24.01 -16.50
N ASP A 156 -14.91 24.87 -15.66
CA ASP A 156 -14.50 26.27 -15.55
C ASP A 156 -13.10 26.39 -14.93
N LYS A 157 -12.80 25.55 -13.95
CA LYS A 157 -11.47 25.50 -13.31
C LYS A 157 -10.41 24.88 -14.23
N LEU A 158 -10.77 23.86 -15.01
CA LEU A 158 -9.91 23.30 -16.07
C LEU A 158 -9.56 24.37 -17.12
N LYS A 159 -10.55 25.12 -17.59
CA LYS A 159 -10.36 26.24 -18.51
C LYS A 159 -9.45 27.32 -17.93
N PHE A 160 -9.64 27.65 -16.65
CA PHE A 160 -8.77 28.60 -15.94
C PHE A 160 -7.32 28.12 -15.86
N LEU A 161 -7.11 26.83 -15.62
CA LEU A 161 -5.79 26.17 -15.64
C LEU A 161 -5.18 26.07 -17.05
N GLY A 162 -5.87 26.53 -18.09
CA GLY A 162 -5.43 26.43 -19.48
C GLY A 162 -5.46 24.99 -20.01
N ARG A 163 -6.21 24.09 -19.37
CA ARG A 163 -6.44 22.74 -19.87
C ARG A 163 -7.41 22.81 -21.05
N LYS A 164 -7.09 22.08 -22.12
CA LYS A 164 -7.86 22.03 -23.37
C LYS A 164 -8.77 20.81 -23.46
N TYR A 165 -9.30 20.37 -22.32
CA TYR A 165 -10.20 19.22 -22.18
C TYR A 165 -11.26 19.53 -21.13
N LYS A 166 -12.31 18.71 -21.12
CA LYS A 166 -13.42 18.78 -20.18
C LYS A 166 -13.46 17.57 -19.26
N VAL A 167 -14.36 17.60 -18.29
CA VAL A 167 -14.66 16.46 -17.41
C VAL A 167 -14.99 15.20 -18.22
N GLU A 168 -15.78 15.32 -19.29
CA GLU A 168 -16.13 14.18 -20.15
C GLU A 168 -14.90 13.47 -20.75
N ASP A 169 -13.85 14.22 -21.12
CA ASP A 169 -12.61 13.63 -21.64
C ASP A 169 -11.86 12.84 -20.55
N ILE A 170 -11.92 13.32 -19.29
CA ILE A 170 -11.34 12.63 -18.13
C ILE A 170 -12.08 11.32 -17.87
N GLU A 171 -13.41 11.35 -17.88
CA GLU A 171 -14.24 10.16 -17.64
C GLU A 171 -13.97 9.10 -18.70
N ASN A 172 -13.97 9.50 -19.98
CA ASN A 172 -13.63 8.63 -21.10
C ASN A 172 -12.21 8.04 -21.00
N ALA A 173 -11.25 8.81 -20.50
CA ALA A 173 -9.88 8.33 -20.28
C ALA A 173 -9.83 7.27 -19.17
N LEU A 174 -10.52 7.50 -18.05
CA LEU A 174 -10.56 6.57 -16.92
C LEU A 174 -11.22 5.23 -17.30
N GLU A 175 -12.33 5.27 -18.03
CA GLU A 175 -13.00 4.05 -18.54
C GLU A 175 -12.10 3.20 -19.44
N LYS A 176 -11.27 3.85 -20.28
CA LYS A 176 -10.29 3.14 -21.11
C LYS A 176 -9.16 2.57 -20.27
N ILE A 177 -8.60 3.34 -19.33
CA ILE A 177 -7.50 2.89 -18.46
C ILE A 177 -7.90 1.66 -17.65
N GLU A 178 -9.14 1.62 -17.13
CA GLU A 178 -9.66 0.51 -16.35
C GLU A 178 -9.57 -0.84 -17.09
N LYS A 179 -9.81 -0.85 -18.41
CA LYS A 179 -9.75 -2.05 -19.26
C LYS A 179 -8.35 -2.64 -19.42
N PHE A 180 -7.29 -1.89 -19.11
CA PHE A 180 -5.90 -2.29 -19.33
C PHE A 180 -5.20 -2.81 -18.08
N ASN A 181 -5.86 -2.80 -16.91
CA ASN A 181 -5.37 -3.41 -15.67
C ASN A 181 -3.90 -3.04 -15.35
N PHE A 182 -3.60 -1.74 -15.25
CA PHE A 182 -2.28 -1.27 -14.78
C PHE A 182 -2.10 -1.61 -13.30
N LYS A 183 -0.85 -1.89 -12.89
CA LYS A 183 -0.51 -2.25 -11.50
C LYS A 183 -0.83 -1.11 -10.54
N CYS A 184 -0.62 0.13 -10.99
CA CYS A 184 -1.01 1.32 -10.25
C CYS A 184 -1.57 2.36 -11.22
N VAL A 185 -2.68 2.98 -10.83
CA VAL A 185 -3.26 4.15 -11.49
C VAL A 185 -3.36 5.22 -10.42
N ASP A 186 -2.60 6.29 -10.62
CA ASP A 186 -2.61 7.52 -9.84
C ASP A 186 -3.45 8.58 -10.56
N ILE A 187 -4.18 9.38 -9.79
CA ILE A 187 -4.88 10.57 -10.28
C ILE A 187 -4.33 11.80 -9.58
N ASP A 188 -3.93 12.80 -10.37
CA ASP A 188 -3.53 14.11 -9.86
C ASP A 188 -4.76 15.00 -9.66
N ILE A 189 -4.95 15.54 -8.46
CA ILE A 189 -5.94 16.59 -8.14
C ILE A 189 -5.25 17.82 -7.59
N MET A 190 -5.67 18.98 -8.09
CA MET A 190 -5.24 20.29 -7.63
C MET A 190 -6.26 20.91 -6.68
N THR A 191 -5.77 21.38 -5.54
CA THR A 191 -6.55 22.17 -4.58
C THR A 191 -6.11 23.63 -4.56
N ASN A 192 -6.82 24.47 -3.81
CA ASN A 192 -6.57 25.91 -3.73
C ASN A 192 -6.51 26.64 -5.09
N LEU A 193 -7.35 26.20 -6.02
CA LEU A 193 -7.59 26.89 -7.29
C LEU A 193 -8.35 28.20 -7.02
N PRO A 194 -8.13 29.27 -7.81
CA PRO A 194 -8.86 30.51 -7.65
C PRO A 194 -10.38 30.32 -7.70
N GLY A 195 -11.07 30.78 -6.65
CA GLY A 195 -12.52 30.63 -6.50
C GLY A 195 -13.02 29.22 -6.17
N GLN A 196 -12.13 28.24 -5.93
CA GLN A 196 -12.51 26.90 -5.49
C GLN A 196 -13.09 26.95 -4.08
N THR A 197 -14.20 26.25 -3.86
CA THR A 197 -14.81 26.08 -2.53
C THR A 197 -14.36 24.78 -1.89
N ILE A 198 -14.73 24.56 -0.62
CA ILE A 198 -14.48 23.27 0.04
C ILE A 198 -15.32 22.18 -0.60
N GLU A 199 -16.57 22.49 -0.95
CA GLU A 199 -17.50 21.58 -1.61
C GLU A 199 -16.96 21.12 -2.97
N ASP A 200 -16.34 22.01 -3.76
CA ASP A 200 -15.65 21.63 -5.00
C ASP A 200 -14.57 20.56 -4.75
N ILE A 201 -13.76 20.73 -3.69
CA ILE A 201 -12.67 19.80 -3.34
C ILE A 201 -13.24 18.46 -2.88
N GLU A 202 -14.27 18.47 -2.02
CA GLU A 202 -14.91 17.24 -1.58
C GLU A 202 -15.55 16.48 -2.74
N GLN A 203 -16.17 17.19 -3.69
CA GLN A 203 -16.73 16.59 -4.91
C GLN A 203 -15.62 15.96 -5.78
N ASP A 204 -14.52 16.67 -6.02
CA ASP A 204 -13.38 16.15 -6.77
C ASP A 204 -12.84 14.87 -6.12
N LEU A 205 -12.62 14.87 -4.80
CA LEU A 205 -12.10 13.70 -4.06
C LEU A 205 -13.06 12.52 -4.12
N ARG A 206 -14.36 12.75 -3.89
CA ARG A 206 -15.37 11.67 -3.95
C ARG A 206 -15.50 11.12 -5.36
N LYS A 207 -15.37 11.97 -6.38
CA LYS A 207 -15.38 11.55 -7.78
C LYS A 207 -14.16 10.71 -8.10
N VAL A 208 -12.96 11.13 -7.69
CA VAL A 208 -11.73 10.32 -7.80
C VAL A 208 -11.92 8.93 -7.19
N TYR A 209 -12.38 8.87 -5.94
CA TYR A 209 -12.55 7.60 -5.23
C TYR A 209 -13.75 6.76 -5.71
N SER A 210 -14.60 7.28 -6.59
CA SER A 210 -15.62 6.47 -7.27
C SER A 210 -15.03 5.58 -8.37
N TYR A 211 -13.81 5.86 -8.84
CA TYR A 211 -13.08 5.03 -9.78
C TYR A 211 -12.16 4.04 -9.05
N ASN A 212 -11.88 2.90 -9.68
CA ASN A 212 -10.96 1.90 -9.15
C ASN A 212 -9.49 2.31 -9.36
N ILE A 213 -9.03 3.27 -8.59
CA ILE A 213 -7.63 3.74 -8.59
C ILE A 213 -6.82 3.06 -7.50
N HIS A 214 -5.51 3.28 -7.53
CA HIS A 214 -4.56 2.76 -6.55
C HIS A 214 -3.93 3.88 -5.72
N GLN A 215 -3.88 5.09 -6.28
CA GLN A 215 -3.25 6.23 -5.63
C GLN A 215 -3.97 7.54 -6.01
N LEU A 216 -3.98 8.48 -5.08
CA LEU A 216 -4.33 9.88 -5.32
C LEU A 216 -3.11 10.76 -5.01
N SER A 217 -2.79 11.66 -5.92
CA SER A 217 -1.85 12.77 -5.71
C SER A 217 -2.64 14.08 -5.60
N ALA A 218 -2.84 14.58 -4.38
CA ALA A 218 -3.60 15.81 -4.13
C ALA A 218 -2.70 16.93 -3.58
N TYR A 219 -2.48 17.97 -4.38
CA TYR A 219 -1.57 19.08 -4.06
C TYR A 219 -2.21 20.44 -4.36
N PRO A 220 -1.83 21.53 -3.67
CA PRO A 220 -2.37 22.85 -3.98
C PRO A 220 -1.78 23.40 -5.28
N LEU A 221 -2.48 24.34 -5.92
CA LEU A 221 -1.89 25.18 -6.96
C LEU A 221 -0.74 26.00 -6.38
N ILE A 222 0.49 25.57 -6.65
CA ILE A 222 1.68 26.32 -6.28
C ILE A 222 1.87 27.42 -7.32
N VAL A 223 1.77 28.68 -6.87
CA VAL A 223 1.96 29.85 -7.75
C VAL A 223 3.41 30.28 -7.66
N PHE A 224 4.15 30.04 -8.74
CA PHE A 224 5.54 30.47 -8.84
C PHE A 224 5.62 31.91 -9.35
N PRO A 225 6.48 32.76 -8.76
CA PRO A 225 6.78 34.08 -9.31
C PRO A 225 7.18 33.96 -10.78
N MET A 226 6.82 34.96 -11.58
CA MET A 226 7.15 35.04 -13.02
C MET A 226 6.37 34.09 -13.95
N THR A 227 5.42 33.32 -13.43
CA THR A 227 4.47 32.59 -14.28
C THR A 227 3.34 33.50 -14.78
N PRO A 228 2.75 33.24 -15.97
CA PRO A 228 1.54 33.93 -16.40
C PRO A 228 0.41 33.87 -15.36
N MET A 229 0.29 32.75 -14.65
CA MET A 229 -0.70 32.55 -13.59
C MET A 229 -0.51 33.53 -12.42
N ASP A 230 0.73 33.76 -11.94
CA ASP A 230 1.02 34.74 -10.90
C ASP A 230 0.50 36.13 -11.30
N LYS A 231 0.81 36.56 -12.53
CA LYS A 231 0.34 37.84 -13.07
C LYS A 231 -1.19 37.93 -13.07
N ILE A 232 -1.87 36.91 -13.60
CA ILE A 232 -3.34 36.86 -13.68
C ILE A 232 -3.98 36.94 -12.29
N ILE A 233 -3.49 36.16 -11.33
CA ILE A 233 -4.05 36.11 -9.97
C ILE A 233 -3.90 37.47 -9.29
N ARG A 234 -2.73 38.11 -9.40
CA ARG A 234 -2.47 39.42 -8.78
C ARG A 234 -3.30 40.54 -9.42
N GLU A 235 -3.32 40.63 -10.75
CA GLU A 235 -4.02 41.71 -11.46
C GLU A 235 -5.53 41.62 -11.29
N LYS A 236 -6.10 40.41 -11.35
CA LYS A 236 -7.54 40.18 -11.17
C LYS A 236 -7.96 40.02 -9.71
N LYS A 237 -7.01 40.11 -8.77
CA LYS A 237 -7.23 39.93 -7.32
C LYS A 237 -8.05 38.68 -7.00
N LEU A 238 -7.72 37.56 -7.66
CA LEU A 238 -8.49 36.33 -7.52
C LEU A 238 -8.32 35.74 -6.12
N LYS A 239 -9.43 35.35 -5.50
CA LYS A 239 -9.45 34.80 -4.14
C LYS A 239 -8.96 33.35 -4.14
N ARG A 240 -8.17 33.04 -3.12
CA ARG A 240 -7.62 31.72 -2.81
C ARG A 240 -7.67 31.50 -1.30
N PHE A 241 -7.57 30.25 -0.87
CA PHE A 241 -7.43 29.93 0.54
C PHE A 241 -6.12 30.47 1.09
N SER A 242 -6.16 30.92 2.35
CA SER A 242 -4.97 31.25 3.14
C SER A 242 -4.26 29.97 3.58
N GLU A 243 -3.06 30.10 4.16
CA GLU A 243 -2.31 28.96 4.75
C GLU A 243 -3.15 28.16 5.76
N LEU A 244 -3.97 28.84 6.58
CA LEU A 244 -4.91 28.17 7.49
C LEU A 244 -6.01 27.42 6.73
N GLY A 245 -6.45 27.95 5.58
CA GLY A 245 -7.39 27.28 4.70
C GLY A 245 -6.77 26.05 4.03
N GLU A 246 -5.53 26.13 3.54
CA GLU A 246 -4.80 24.98 2.99
C GLU A 246 -4.61 23.87 4.03
N ARG A 247 -4.29 24.22 5.27
CA ARG A 247 -4.23 23.23 6.37
C ARG A 247 -5.58 22.54 6.59
N LYS A 248 -6.69 23.28 6.51
CA LYS A 248 -8.04 22.69 6.62
C LYS A 248 -8.31 21.75 5.44
N ILE A 249 -7.95 22.16 4.22
CA ILE A 249 -8.06 21.32 3.01
C ILE A 249 -7.28 20.02 3.19
N LEU A 250 -6.04 20.10 3.68
CA LEU A 250 -5.20 18.93 3.90
C LEU A 250 -5.86 17.92 4.87
N ASN A 251 -6.48 18.41 5.95
CA ASN A 251 -7.24 17.56 6.89
C ASN A 251 -8.51 16.97 6.25
N ILE A 252 -9.15 17.70 5.33
CA ILE A 252 -10.33 17.21 4.60
C ILE A 252 -9.93 16.09 3.65
N ILE A 253 -8.82 16.25 2.92
CA ILE A 253 -8.27 15.18 2.07
C ILE A 253 -7.95 13.96 2.94
N ASP A 254 -7.21 14.10 4.04
CA ASP A 254 -6.92 13.00 4.97
C ASP A 254 -8.18 12.24 5.40
N LYS A 255 -9.20 12.98 5.82
CA LYS A 255 -10.45 12.40 6.30
C LYS A 255 -11.14 11.61 5.20
N ILE A 256 -11.33 12.20 4.02
CA ILE A 256 -12.03 11.55 2.91
C ILE A 256 -11.23 10.36 2.39
N SER A 257 -9.91 10.50 2.20
CA SER A 257 -9.03 9.41 1.79
C SER A 257 -9.14 8.21 2.73
N LYS A 258 -9.11 8.45 4.04
CA LYS A 258 -9.24 7.39 5.04
C LYS A 258 -10.61 6.73 5.04
N GLU A 259 -11.69 7.52 4.89
CA GLU A 259 -13.06 6.99 4.72
C GLU A 259 -13.17 6.08 3.49
N CYS A 260 -12.39 6.35 2.45
CA CYS A 260 -12.34 5.58 1.21
C CYS A 260 -11.29 4.44 1.19
N GLY A 261 -10.58 4.17 2.30
CA GLY A 261 -9.59 3.09 2.38
C GLY A 261 -8.19 3.44 1.87
N TYR A 262 -7.85 4.73 1.83
CA TYR A 262 -6.54 5.22 1.42
C TYR A 262 -5.82 5.86 2.60
N GLU A 263 -4.50 5.68 2.64
CA GLU A 263 -3.63 6.26 3.66
C GLU A 263 -2.60 7.17 3.04
N ARG A 264 -2.28 8.25 3.76
CA ARG A 264 -1.28 9.22 3.32
C ARG A 264 0.11 8.57 3.38
N SER A 265 0.78 8.45 2.23
CA SER A 265 2.15 7.94 2.10
C SER A 265 3.20 9.05 2.01
N SER A 266 2.82 10.22 1.51
CA SER A 266 3.68 11.41 1.42
C SER A 266 2.87 12.67 1.75
N ILE A 267 3.48 13.85 1.74
CA ILE A 267 2.75 15.12 1.96
C ILE A 267 1.53 15.28 1.03
N TRP A 268 1.63 14.84 -0.23
CA TRP A 268 0.58 15.02 -1.24
C TRP A 268 0.00 13.70 -1.77
N THR A 269 0.48 12.55 -1.31
CA THR A 269 0.15 11.26 -1.91
C THR A 269 -0.61 10.36 -0.93
N TYR A 270 -1.62 9.69 -1.44
CA TYR A 270 -2.49 8.77 -0.71
C TYR A 270 -2.59 7.46 -1.47
N GLY A 271 -2.02 6.40 -0.92
CA GLY A 271 -2.05 5.05 -1.50
C GLY A 271 -3.22 4.25 -0.95
N LYS A 272 -3.77 3.35 -1.77
CA LYS A 272 -4.75 2.37 -1.31
C LYS A 272 -4.09 1.52 -0.22
N SER A 273 -4.66 1.55 0.98
CA SER A 273 -4.28 0.60 2.01
C SER A 273 -5.07 -0.66 1.70
N ASP A 274 -4.41 -1.65 1.10
CA ASP A 274 -5.04 -2.95 0.88
C ASP A 274 -5.21 -3.74 2.20
N GLY A 275 -4.82 -3.14 3.34
CA GLY A 275 -4.84 -3.77 4.65
C GLY A 275 -3.88 -4.95 4.75
N THR A 276 -3.07 -5.19 3.73
CA THR A 276 -2.06 -6.24 3.73
C THR A 276 -0.77 -5.67 4.30
N ILE A 277 -0.18 -6.43 5.22
CA ILE A 277 1.11 -6.13 5.81
C ILE A 277 2.05 -7.23 5.29
N ASP A 278 3.28 -6.87 4.92
CA ASP A 278 4.30 -7.86 4.62
C ASP A 278 4.43 -8.83 5.82
N LEU A 279 4.68 -10.11 5.54
CA LEU A 279 4.94 -11.09 6.59
C LEU A 279 6.29 -10.83 7.28
N ASN A 280 7.14 -9.97 6.75
CA ASN A 280 8.41 -9.59 7.37
C ASN A 280 8.22 -8.44 8.38
N ILE A 281 7.65 -8.75 9.55
CA ILE A 281 7.48 -7.80 10.66
C ILE A 281 8.61 -8.06 11.66
N GLU A 282 9.69 -7.26 11.60
CA GLU A 282 10.91 -7.47 12.40
C GLU A 282 10.65 -7.46 13.93
N GLU A 283 9.63 -6.71 14.38
CA GLU A 283 9.27 -6.60 15.79
C GLU A 283 8.37 -7.74 16.30
N ALA A 284 7.89 -8.63 15.42
CA ALA A 284 7.00 -9.71 15.80
C ALA A 284 7.77 -10.96 16.24
N ASP A 285 7.61 -11.37 17.50
CA ASP A 285 8.16 -12.65 17.98
C ASP A 285 7.51 -13.86 17.27
N VAL A 286 6.20 -13.77 17.01
CA VAL A 286 5.40 -14.80 16.33
C VAL A 286 4.35 -14.16 15.44
N ILE A 287 4.19 -14.70 14.23
CA ILE A 287 3.17 -14.29 13.27
C ILE A 287 2.10 -15.37 13.20
N PHE A 288 0.86 -15.03 13.59
CA PHE A 288 -0.28 -15.95 13.49
C PHE A 288 -0.95 -15.85 12.11
N LEU A 289 -0.71 -16.84 11.26
CA LEU A 289 -1.21 -16.89 9.88
C LEU A 289 -2.47 -17.75 9.79
N SER A 290 -3.60 -17.17 9.41
CA SER A 290 -4.88 -17.90 9.37
C SER A 290 -4.96 -18.91 8.23
N ILE A 291 -5.06 -20.21 8.55
CA ILE A 291 -5.38 -21.28 7.60
C ILE A 291 -6.51 -22.16 8.18
N ASP A 292 -7.72 -22.03 7.64
CA ASP A 292 -8.92 -22.69 8.18
C ASP A 292 -9.26 -24.02 7.50
N GLY A 293 -8.27 -24.87 7.29
CA GLY A 293 -8.46 -26.24 6.81
C GLY A 293 -7.46 -26.65 5.73
N ASP A 294 -7.73 -27.76 5.05
CA ASP A 294 -7.05 -28.02 3.77
C ASP A 294 -7.52 -27.04 2.69
N LYS A 295 -6.91 -27.08 1.50
CA LYS A 295 -7.18 -26.11 0.43
C LYS A 295 -8.67 -25.91 0.15
N GLU A 296 -9.41 -27.01 0.03
CA GLU A 296 -10.84 -26.99 -0.26
C GLU A 296 -11.63 -26.33 0.88
N ALA A 297 -11.42 -26.76 2.13
CA ALA A 297 -12.10 -26.19 3.28
C ALA A 297 -11.72 -24.71 3.51
N HIS A 298 -10.44 -24.37 3.39
CA HIS A 298 -9.96 -23.00 3.52
C HIS A 298 -10.59 -22.10 2.48
N ASN A 299 -10.55 -22.49 1.20
CA ASN A 299 -11.07 -21.66 0.12
C ASN A 299 -12.60 -21.51 0.20
N LEU A 300 -13.30 -22.53 0.71
CA LEU A 300 -14.73 -22.41 1.01
C LEU A 300 -15.01 -21.36 2.10
N ILE A 301 -14.17 -21.30 3.14
CA ILE A 301 -14.36 -20.42 4.30
C ILE A 301 -13.88 -18.98 4.02
N ARG A 302 -12.75 -18.83 3.30
CA ARG A 302 -12.02 -17.56 3.17
C ARG A 302 -11.90 -17.04 1.74
N GLY A 303 -12.47 -17.75 0.76
CA GLY A 303 -12.25 -17.47 -0.66
C GLY A 303 -10.91 -18.02 -1.16
N ASP A 304 -10.69 -17.93 -2.47
CA ASP A 304 -9.56 -18.55 -3.17
C ASP A 304 -8.20 -17.89 -2.84
N THR A 305 -7.71 -18.15 -1.64
CA THR A 305 -6.56 -17.45 -1.03
C THR A 305 -5.49 -18.41 -0.51
N PHE A 306 -5.78 -19.71 -0.41
CA PHE A 306 -4.91 -20.71 0.19
C PHE A 306 -3.51 -20.75 -0.47
N ASP A 307 -3.47 -20.83 -1.81
CA ASP A 307 -2.19 -20.91 -2.53
C ASP A 307 -1.40 -19.61 -2.38
N THR A 308 -2.06 -18.45 -2.49
CA THR A 308 -1.43 -17.13 -2.32
C THR A 308 -0.81 -16.99 -0.94
N ILE A 309 -1.52 -17.40 0.11
CA ILE A 309 -1.03 -17.34 1.48
C ILE A 309 0.22 -18.22 1.63
N LEU A 310 0.19 -19.46 1.14
CA LEU A 310 1.34 -20.37 1.25
C LEU A 310 2.54 -19.91 0.42
N ASP A 311 2.31 -19.37 -0.78
CA ASP A 311 3.38 -18.84 -1.61
C ASP A 311 4.02 -17.59 -1.02
N ASN A 312 3.25 -16.77 -0.30
CA ASN A 312 3.79 -15.65 0.48
C ASN A 312 4.57 -16.15 1.71
N ALA A 313 4.05 -17.15 2.43
CA ALA A 313 4.76 -17.74 3.57
C ALA A 313 6.12 -18.35 3.15
N LYS A 314 6.22 -18.98 1.96
CA LYS A 314 7.49 -19.47 1.40
C LYS A 314 8.53 -18.37 1.14
N LYS A 315 8.08 -17.12 0.92
CA LYS A 315 8.95 -15.97 0.63
C LYS A 315 9.34 -15.19 1.88
N ALA A 316 8.72 -15.46 3.02
CA ALA A 316 9.07 -14.83 4.29
C ALA A 316 10.54 -15.08 4.64
N SER A 317 11.22 -14.06 5.15
CA SER A 317 12.65 -14.12 5.49
C SER A 317 12.92 -14.87 6.80
N ASN A 318 11.93 -14.93 7.69
CA ASN A 318 11.98 -15.57 8.99
C ASN A 318 10.96 -16.70 9.10
N SER A 319 11.25 -17.72 9.91
CA SER A 319 10.38 -18.87 10.13
C SER A 319 9.42 -18.71 11.33
N ASN A 320 9.26 -17.51 11.89
CA ASN A 320 8.42 -17.23 13.07
C ASN A 320 6.89 -17.32 12.82
N ILE A 321 6.46 -18.03 11.77
CA ILE A 321 5.05 -18.17 11.40
C ILE A 321 4.43 -19.36 12.14
N CYS A 322 3.33 -19.10 12.85
CA CYS A 322 2.45 -20.09 13.45
C CYS A 322 1.11 -20.09 12.69
N ILE A 323 0.70 -21.22 12.13
CA ILE A 323 -0.65 -21.33 11.56
C ILE A 323 -1.68 -21.15 12.67
N TYR A 324 -2.67 -20.31 12.45
CA TYR A 324 -3.84 -20.15 13.28
C TYR A 324 -5.05 -20.78 12.59
N MET A 325 -5.63 -21.82 13.17
CA MET A 325 -6.82 -22.48 12.61
C MET A 325 -8.02 -22.33 13.55
N ALA A 326 -9.12 -21.80 13.04
CA ALA A 326 -10.43 -21.78 13.71
C ALA A 326 -11.25 -23.02 13.29
N ILE A 327 -11.24 -24.03 14.14
CA ILE A 327 -11.94 -25.30 13.98
C ILE A 327 -13.45 -25.09 14.08
N ASN A 328 -14.15 -25.49 13.03
CA ASN A 328 -15.59 -25.40 12.89
C ASN A 328 -16.15 -26.63 12.14
N LYS A 329 -17.48 -26.68 11.98
CA LYS A 329 -18.20 -27.81 11.40
C LYS A 329 -17.73 -28.21 10.00
N LEU A 330 -17.22 -27.25 9.23
CA LEU A 330 -16.77 -27.45 7.85
C LEU A 330 -15.35 -28.02 7.77
N ASN A 331 -14.49 -27.72 8.74
CA ASN A 331 -13.05 -28.00 8.64
C ASN A 331 -12.48 -28.92 9.74
N TYR A 332 -13.24 -29.30 10.78
CA TYR A 332 -12.66 -30.05 11.92
C TYR A 332 -11.98 -31.38 11.51
N LYS A 333 -12.47 -32.02 10.43
CA LYS A 333 -11.87 -33.26 9.89
C LYS A 333 -10.52 -33.04 9.21
N THR A 334 -10.17 -31.81 8.85
CA THR A 334 -8.91 -31.48 8.16
C THR A 334 -7.79 -31.14 9.13
N VAL A 335 -8.05 -31.10 10.44
CA VAL A 335 -7.05 -30.80 11.50
C VAL A 335 -5.72 -31.56 11.31
N PRO A 336 -5.70 -32.88 11.02
CA PRO A 336 -4.45 -33.59 10.75
C PRO A 336 -3.70 -33.13 9.50
N LYS A 337 -4.42 -32.71 8.46
CA LYS A 337 -3.83 -32.22 7.21
C LYS A 337 -3.15 -30.87 7.44
N VAL A 338 -3.75 -29.96 8.20
CA VAL A 338 -3.16 -28.66 8.49
C VAL A 338 -1.96 -28.79 9.43
N ALA A 339 -2.02 -29.71 10.42
CA ALA A 339 -0.85 -30.00 11.26
C ALA A 339 0.33 -30.55 10.44
N LYS A 340 0.05 -31.40 9.45
CA LYS A 340 1.07 -31.90 8.52
C LYS A 340 1.61 -30.78 7.62
N LEU A 341 0.75 -29.89 7.12
CA LEU A 341 1.17 -28.71 6.36
C LEU A 341 2.16 -27.86 7.15
N ALA A 342 1.88 -27.57 8.42
CA ALA A 342 2.79 -26.82 9.28
C ALA A 342 4.14 -27.54 9.47
N LYS A 343 4.14 -28.88 9.53
CA LYS A 343 5.36 -29.69 9.69
C LYS A 343 6.22 -29.72 8.43
N ASP A 344 5.59 -29.78 7.26
CA ASP A 344 6.27 -30.00 5.98
C ASP A 344 6.70 -28.66 5.31
N HIS A 345 6.19 -27.52 5.78
CA HIS A 345 6.44 -26.21 5.18
C HIS A 345 7.74 -25.55 5.73
N PRO A 346 8.62 -24.99 4.88
CA PRO A 346 9.96 -24.55 5.29
C PRO A 346 9.97 -23.36 6.28
N ASN A 347 9.02 -22.45 6.16
CA ASN A 347 8.98 -21.20 6.96
C ASN A 347 7.84 -21.16 8.00
N ILE A 348 7.18 -22.29 8.26
CA ILE A 348 6.13 -22.37 9.29
C ILE A 348 6.65 -23.24 10.42
N ASN A 349 6.74 -22.68 11.62
CA ASN A 349 7.30 -23.37 12.78
C ASN A 349 6.26 -24.19 13.54
N SER A 350 5.00 -23.76 13.54
CA SER A 350 3.97 -24.37 14.37
C SER A 350 2.55 -24.13 13.90
N ILE A 351 1.59 -24.76 14.57
CA ILE A 351 0.15 -24.57 14.41
C ILE A 351 -0.56 -24.45 15.76
N SER A 352 -1.43 -23.46 15.90
CA SER A 352 -2.35 -23.27 17.01
C SER A 352 -3.79 -23.49 16.54
N PHE A 353 -4.51 -24.34 17.26
CA PHE A 353 -5.91 -24.63 17.08
C PHE A 353 -6.76 -23.83 18.04
N ASN A 354 -7.81 -23.23 17.50
CA ASN A 354 -8.89 -22.58 18.24
C ASN A 354 -10.21 -23.19 17.77
N PHE A 355 -11.23 -23.14 18.60
CA PHE A 355 -12.57 -23.59 18.21
C PHE A 355 -13.46 -22.39 17.88
N HIS A 356 -14.42 -22.64 17.01
CA HIS A 356 -15.44 -21.66 16.65
C HIS A 356 -16.16 -21.14 17.89
N THR A 357 -16.21 -19.82 18.02
CA THR A 357 -17.07 -19.14 18.99
C THR A 357 -18.33 -18.71 18.24
N PRO A 358 -19.54 -19.13 18.65
CA PRO A 358 -20.77 -18.95 17.88
C PRO A 358 -21.30 -17.52 18.00
N TYR A 359 -20.63 -16.58 17.35
CA TYR A 359 -21.16 -15.23 17.16
C TYR A 359 -22.47 -15.29 16.35
N LYS A 360 -23.33 -14.30 16.56
CA LYS A 360 -24.64 -14.19 15.91
C LYS A 360 -24.54 -14.43 14.40
N GLY A 361 -25.29 -15.41 13.88
CA GLY A 361 -25.33 -15.78 12.46
C GLY A 361 -24.29 -16.84 12.04
N THR A 362 -23.48 -17.34 12.97
CA THR A 362 -22.46 -18.38 12.71
C THR A 362 -22.67 -19.64 13.55
N GLU A 363 -23.81 -19.76 14.24
CA GLU A 363 -24.10 -20.82 15.20
C GLU A 363 -24.04 -22.21 14.57
N LEU A 364 -24.44 -22.33 13.29
CA LEU A 364 -24.41 -23.57 12.50
C LEU A 364 -23.00 -24.15 12.30
N LEU A 365 -21.97 -23.32 12.45
CA LEU A 365 -20.58 -23.74 12.34
C LEU A 365 -20.06 -24.41 13.62
N SER A 366 -20.86 -24.45 14.69
CA SER A 366 -20.46 -25.02 15.97
C SER A 366 -20.35 -26.54 15.91
N LEU A 367 -19.31 -27.06 16.56
CA LEU A 367 -19.19 -28.50 16.82
C LEU A 367 -20.11 -28.91 17.98
N SER A 368 -20.70 -30.10 17.88
CA SER A 368 -21.30 -30.77 19.03
C SER A 368 -20.23 -31.13 20.07
N TYR A 369 -20.63 -31.37 21.32
CA TYR A 369 -19.69 -31.77 22.37
C TYR A 369 -18.88 -33.02 21.99
N LYS A 370 -19.53 -34.03 21.39
CA LYS A 370 -18.87 -35.25 20.92
C LYS A 370 -17.81 -34.96 19.85
N GLU A 371 -18.09 -34.08 18.91
CA GLU A 371 -17.14 -33.67 17.88
C GLU A 371 -15.97 -32.86 18.48
N LYS A 372 -16.23 -32.01 19.49
CA LYS A 372 -15.17 -31.30 20.23
C LYS A 372 -14.25 -32.29 20.93
N GLU A 373 -14.81 -33.28 21.63
CA GLU A 373 -14.06 -34.32 22.33
C GLU A 373 -13.20 -35.16 21.38
N GLU A 374 -13.79 -35.60 20.26
CA GLU A 374 -13.08 -36.34 19.21
C GLU A 374 -11.94 -35.51 18.61
N THR A 375 -12.19 -34.24 18.30
CA THR A 375 -11.18 -33.34 17.73
C THR A 375 -10.04 -33.08 18.71
N VAL A 376 -10.34 -32.84 19.99
CA VAL A 376 -9.33 -32.69 21.04
C VAL A 376 -8.49 -33.96 21.18
N LYS A 377 -9.10 -35.15 21.13
CA LYS A 377 -8.37 -36.41 21.14
C LYS A 377 -7.38 -36.51 19.97
N VAL A 378 -7.82 -36.17 18.76
CA VAL A 378 -6.97 -36.13 17.56
C VAL A 378 -5.78 -35.19 17.76
N ILE A 379 -6.02 -33.97 18.25
CA ILE A 379 -4.96 -32.98 18.52
C ILE A 379 -3.94 -33.56 19.53
N LYS A 380 -4.42 -34.11 20.65
CA LYS A 380 -3.55 -34.71 21.68
C LYS A 380 -2.73 -35.89 21.15
N ASP A 381 -3.33 -36.73 20.31
CA ASP A 381 -2.61 -37.86 19.70
C ASP A 381 -1.55 -37.39 18.69
N MET A 382 -1.77 -36.26 18.00
CA MET A 382 -0.75 -35.61 17.17
C MET A 382 0.37 -35.00 18.01
N MET A 383 0.06 -34.39 19.17
CA MET A 383 1.08 -33.87 20.10
C MET A 383 2.02 -34.99 20.58
N LYS A 384 1.48 -36.18 20.88
CA LYS A 384 2.29 -37.36 21.24
C LYS A 384 3.20 -37.84 20.11
N LYS A 385 2.85 -37.56 18.86
CA LYS A 385 3.63 -37.88 17.65
C LYS A 385 4.57 -36.74 17.24
N ASP A 386 4.80 -35.78 18.14
CA ASP A 386 5.67 -34.62 17.94
C ASP A 386 5.31 -33.79 16.69
N MET A 387 4.00 -33.67 16.40
CA MET A 387 3.52 -32.68 15.43
C MET A 387 3.69 -31.27 16.02
N PRO A 388 3.91 -30.23 15.18
CA PRO A 388 4.33 -28.92 15.64
C PRO A 388 3.18 -28.07 16.21
N ILE A 389 2.54 -28.57 17.27
CA ILE A 389 1.33 -27.99 17.86
C ILE A 389 1.70 -27.05 18.99
N PHE A 390 1.25 -25.80 18.88
CA PHE A 390 1.54 -24.70 19.79
C PHE A 390 0.62 -24.66 21.03
N ASN A 391 -0.56 -25.31 20.98
CA ASN A 391 -1.48 -25.35 22.11
C ASN A 391 -0.92 -26.10 23.32
N LEU A 392 -1.37 -25.72 24.51
CA LEU A 392 -1.11 -26.48 25.74
C LEU A 392 -2.07 -27.67 25.82
N GLU A 393 -1.52 -28.86 26.07
CA GLU A 393 -2.34 -30.07 26.24
C GLU A 393 -3.35 -29.90 27.39
N CYS A 394 -2.94 -29.24 28.48
CA CYS A 394 -3.83 -28.92 29.59
C CYS A 394 -4.88 -27.83 29.27
N GLY A 395 -4.60 -26.97 28.28
CA GLY A 395 -5.55 -25.99 27.75
C GLY A 395 -6.70 -26.69 27.03
N LEU A 396 -6.41 -27.70 26.21
CA LEU A 396 -7.40 -28.54 25.54
C LEU A 396 -8.32 -29.28 26.53
N ASP A 397 -7.74 -29.85 27.59
CA ASP A 397 -8.52 -30.50 28.66
C ASP A 397 -9.46 -29.51 29.38
N THR A 398 -8.99 -28.28 29.58
CA THR A 398 -9.73 -27.22 30.28
C THR A 398 -10.84 -26.65 29.40
N TYR A 399 -10.60 -26.56 28.08
CA TYR A 399 -11.61 -26.20 27.08
C TYR A 399 -12.79 -27.17 27.11
N LEU A 400 -12.57 -28.49 27.08
CA LEU A 400 -13.66 -29.48 27.14
C LEU A 400 -14.47 -29.38 28.43
N LYS A 401 -13.82 -29.14 29.56
CA LYS A 401 -14.49 -28.96 30.87
C LYS A 401 -15.20 -27.61 31.00
N ASN A 402 -14.94 -26.69 30.08
CA ASN A 402 -15.45 -25.34 30.05
C ASN A 402 -15.21 -24.53 31.36
N LYS A 403 -14.11 -24.80 32.07
CA LYS A 403 -13.88 -24.30 33.44
C LYS A 403 -12.56 -23.54 33.60
N TRP A 404 -12.60 -22.23 33.38
CA TRP A 404 -11.48 -21.30 33.64
C TRP A 404 -11.99 -19.91 34.08
N LYS A 405 -11.09 -19.01 34.47
CA LYS A 405 -11.44 -17.67 34.93
C LYS A 405 -11.72 -16.75 33.73
N ARG A 406 -12.88 -16.09 33.74
CA ARG A 406 -13.32 -15.19 32.64
C ARG A 406 -13.67 -13.81 33.18
N PRO A 407 -13.48 -12.74 32.38
CA PRO A 407 -12.64 -12.72 31.17
C PRO A 407 -11.14 -12.87 31.53
N CYS A 408 -10.32 -13.31 30.58
CA CYS A 408 -8.86 -13.30 30.75
C CYS A 408 -8.34 -11.85 30.55
N TYR A 409 -8.01 -11.17 31.65
CA TYR A 409 -7.57 -9.76 31.62
C TYR A 409 -6.17 -9.57 31.04
N GLN A 410 -5.38 -10.63 30.90
CA GLN A 410 -4.05 -10.60 30.30
C GLN A 410 -4.10 -10.70 28.77
N CYS A 411 -5.26 -11.04 28.21
CA CYS A 411 -5.47 -11.06 26.78
C CYS A 411 -6.21 -9.79 26.37
N VAL A 412 -5.65 -9.01 25.45
CA VAL A 412 -6.27 -7.81 24.90
C VAL A 412 -6.28 -7.94 23.37
N VAL A 413 -7.46 -7.91 22.78
CA VAL A 413 -7.65 -7.98 21.32
C VAL A 413 -7.95 -6.59 20.80
N SER A 414 -7.18 -6.11 19.81
CA SER A 414 -7.42 -4.82 19.17
C SER A 414 -7.93 -5.04 17.74
N GLU A 415 -9.04 -4.40 17.38
CA GLU A 415 -9.64 -4.46 16.03
C GLU A 415 -10.28 -3.10 15.71
N ASN A 416 -10.00 -2.54 14.53
CA ASN A 416 -10.63 -1.30 14.05
C ASN A 416 -10.60 -0.13 15.06
N ASN A 417 -9.44 0.10 15.69
CA ASN A 417 -9.22 1.10 16.77
C ASN A 417 -10.02 0.87 18.06
N LYS A 418 -10.66 -0.29 18.22
CA LYS A 418 -11.28 -0.73 19.47
C LYS A 418 -10.43 -1.79 20.15
N ARG A 419 -10.51 -1.85 21.48
CA ARG A 419 -9.83 -2.84 22.32
C ARG A 419 -10.84 -3.63 23.13
N TYR A 420 -10.69 -4.94 23.14
CA TYR A 420 -11.53 -5.88 23.86
C TYR A 420 -10.68 -6.68 24.84
N ILE A 421 -11.20 -6.94 26.04
CA ILE A 421 -10.55 -7.82 27.02
C ILE A 421 -10.92 -9.27 26.69
N CYS A 422 -9.95 -10.18 26.66
CA CYS A 422 -10.07 -11.62 26.38
C CYS A 422 -10.48 -11.98 24.93
N GLY A 423 -11.29 -11.15 24.28
CA GLY A 423 -11.82 -11.34 22.93
C GLY A 423 -13.15 -10.60 22.75
N ARG A 424 -13.70 -10.60 21.53
CA ARG A 424 -14.94 -9.86 21.20
C ARG A 424 -16.17 -10.39 21.93
N CYS A 425 -16.17 -11.68 22.30
CA CYS A 425 -17.29 -12.31 22.99
C CYS A 425 -17.61 -11.73 24.37
N VAL A 426 -16.73 -10.92 24.98
CA VAL A 426 -16.98 -10.30 26.29
C VAL A 426 -18.12 -9.26 26.24
N GLU A 427 -18.37 -8.67 25.08
CA GLU A 427 -19.44 -7.69 24.89
C GLU A 427 -20.80 -8.33 24.58
N VAL A 428 -20.83 -9.64 24.35
CA VAL A 428 -22.04 -10.38 24.02
C VAL A 428 -22.43 -11.24 25.22
N GLU A 429 -23.59 -10.94 25.80
CA GLU A 429 -24.10 -11.65 26.99
C GLU A 429 -24.14 -13.17 26.75
N GLY A 430 -23.58 -13.94 27.69
CA GLY A 430 -23.53 -15.40 27.64
C GLY A 430 -22.45 -16.00 26.72
N LEU A 431 -21.98 -15.29 25.69
CA LEU A 431 -21.11 -15.87 24.66
C LEU A 431 -19.72 -16.28 25.18
N CYS A 432 -19.25 -15.68 26.27
CA CYS A 432 -18.03 -16.09 26.96
C CYS A 432 -18.06 -17.56 27.43
N HIS A 433 -19.24 -18.14 27.69
CA HIS A 433 -19.38 -19.56 28.04
C HIS A 433 -19.23 -20.51 26.86
N GLU A 434 -19.26 -19.98 25.63
CA GLU A 434 -19.08 -20.73 24.39
C GLU A 434 -17.79 -20.34 23.66
N CYS A 435 -16.91 -19.61 24.34
CA CYS A 435 -15.64 -19.17 23.80
C CYS A 435 -14.75 -20.36 23.42
N GLY A 436 -14.36 -20.41 22.14
CA GLY A 436 -13.41 -21.38 21.60
C GLY A 436 -12.01 -20.82 21.41
N TYR A 437 -11.73 -19.61 21.87
CA TYR A 437 -10.40 -18.99 21.78
C TYR A 437 -9.46 -19.58 22.86
N LEU A 438 -8.65 -20.56 22.47
CA LEU A 438 -7.81 -21.34 23.39
C LEU A 438 -6.75 -20.50 24.09
N PHE A 439 -6.18 -19.49 23.42
CA PHE A 439 -5.19 -18.61 24.06
C PHE A 439 -5.75 -17.91 25.30
N ALA A 440 -7.02 -17.49 25.28
CA ALA A 440 -7.64 -16.92 26.47
C ALA A 440 -7.71 -17.92 27.64
N ILE A 441 -7.94 -19.20 27.33
CA ILE A 441 -7.99 -20.29 28.32
C ILE A 441 -6.58 -20.55 28.87
N GLU A 442 -5.61 -20.72 28.00
CA GLU A 442 -4.22 -21.01 28.32
C GLU A 442 -3.58 -19.89 29.14
N PHE A 443 -3.76 -18.62 28.73
CA PHE A 443 -3.32 -17.47 29.52
C PHE A 443 -4.06 -17.38 30.86
N SER A 444 -5.38 -17.60 30.89
CA SER A 444 -6.11 -17.61 32.16
C SER A 444 -5.55 -18.65 33.13
N MET A 445 -5.17 -19.84 32.65
CA MET A 445 -4.56 -20.88 33.47
C MET A 445 -3.16 -20.45 33.94
N LEU A 446 -2.33 -19.97 33.03
CA LEU A 446 -0.97 -19.51 33.30
C LEU A 446 -0.94 -18.45 34.41
N PHE A 447 -1.73 -17.39 34.25
CA PHE A 447 -1.79 -16.27 35.19
C PHE A 447 -2.60 -16.57 36.46
N SER A 448 -3.29 -17.71 36.52
CA SER A 448 -3.86 -18.25 37.77
C SER A 448 -2.87 -19.07 38.60
N GLY A 449 -1.63 -19.23 38.13
CA GLY A 449 -0.60 -20.02 38.83
C GLY A 449 -0.70 -21.52 38.59
N ASN A 450 -1.36 -21.97 37.52
CA ASN A 450 -1.44 -23.40 37.22
C ASN A 450 -0.06 -23.95 36.79
N ILE A 451 0.55 -24.77 37.63
CA ILE A 451 1.91 -25.29 37.44
C ILE A 451 2.04 -26.09 36.13
N LYS A 452 1.01 -26.87 35.76
CA LYS A 452 1.03 -27.67 34.53
C LYS A 452 1.07 -26.80 33.29
N SER A 453 0.28 -25.73 33.24
CA SER A 453 0.31 -24.78 32.11
C SER A 453 1.62 -24.00 32.07
N ILE A 454 2.16 -23.58 33.22
CA ILE A 454 3.47 -22.89 33.28
C ILE A 454 4.57 -23.75 32.66
N TYR A 455 4.67 -25.02 33.09
CA TYR A 455 5.67 -25.95 32.56
C TYR A 455 5.49 -26.22 31.07
N GLN A 456 4.26 -26.47 30.62
CA GLN A 456 3.98 -26.72 29.20
C GLN A 456 4.27 -25.47 28.34
N MET A 457 3.94 -24.27 28.83
CA MET A 457 4.21 -23.01 28.14
C MET A 457 5.70 -22.79 27.96
N LEU A 458 6.50 -22.95 29.03
CA LEU A 458 7.96 -22.83 28.93
C LEU A 458 8.55 -23.80 27.89
N LYS A 459 8.06 -25.04 27.87
CA LYS A 459 8.53 -26.05 26.91
C LYS A 459 8.14 -25.72 25.46
N ILE A 460 6.92 -25.22 25.23
CA ILE A 460 6.43 -24.91 23.88
C ILE A 460 7.05 -23.61 23.37
N TYR A 461 7.09 -22.58 24.20
CA TYR A 461 7.64 -21.28 23.83
C TYR A 461 9.10 -21.45 23.39
N LEU A 462 9.96 -22.04 24.23
CA LEU A 462 11.36 -22.34 23.87
C LEU A 462 11.55 -23.23 22.62
N LYS A 463 10.51 -23.93 22.19
CA LYS A 463 10.57 -24.81 21.00
C LYS A 463 10.18 -24.07 19.72
N TYR A 464 9.29 -23.09 19.78
CA TYR A 464 8.65 -22.49 18.59
C TYR A 464 8.77 -20.97 18.50
N VAL A 465 9.17 -20.31 19.60
CA VAL A 465 9.40 -18.86 19.73
C VAL A 465 10.81 -18.66 20.25
#